data_AF-A0AAD6F537-F1
#
_entry.id   AF-A0AAD6F537-F1
#
_cell.length_a   1.000
_cell.length_b   1.000
_cell.length_c   1.000
_cell.angle_alpha   90.00
_cell.angle_beta   90.00
_cell.angle_gamma   90.00
#
_symmetry.space_group_name_H-M   'P 1'
#
loop_
_entity.id
_entity.type
_entity.pdbx_description
1 polymer ?
#
loop_
_entity_poly.entity_id
_entity_poly.type
_entity_poly.pdbx_seq_one_letter_code
_entity_poly.pdbx_strand_id
1 'polypeptide(L)'
;MPDAQTHQLSCFLLFALVFRLGSAAEVSVWNVEINSTQDAVFRKTLYANTTIFMKFQGDTASCDKNLAFNISWYLRSSVCYNEVFNTPDNKAMNMFDMDHMLKEDWSGFYSHGYMYFENCFSLFLPKVYYPDFNPYQPLTSPKSDPSNQSLIWPDKPDISAVAKAWGDSPYLFIVKVQPIFRGVDDEENVAEQLNFAFTMKVEMKGPHDYSSPADWPLMMFFMLMCIVYVLFGALWLFWCACYWRDLLRIQFWIGAVIILGMLEKAVFYSEYQSIRYKGDYVQGAVIFAELLSALKRSLARILVLIVSLGYGIVKPRLGTSVHRLVAVGLLYLLFSSVEGVLRVTGGFYGTVALVANLGLSLIDSCVMWWISFT
;
A
#
# COMPACT_ATOMS: atom_id res chain seq x y z
N MET A 1 1.31 32.15 31.68
CA MET A 1 0.64 31.82 30.42
C MET A 1 1.32 30.60 29.78
N PRO A 2 0.96 29.36 30.15
CA PRO A 2 1.49 28.14 29.52
C PRO A 2 0.50 27.41 28.60
N ASP A 3 -0.77 27.82 28.51
CA ASP A 3 -1.83 26.98 27.93
C ASP A 3 -1.97 27.04 26.40
N ALA A 4 -1.30 27.97 25.71
CA ALA A 4 -1.40 28.11 24.25
C ALA A 4 -0.52 27.09 23.47
N GLN A 5 0.56 26.60 24.08
CA GLN A 5 1.51 25.70 23.42
C GLN A 5 1.03 24.24 23.44
N THR A 6 0.30 23.86 24.48
CA THR A 6 -0.30 22.53 24.67
C THR A 6 -1.46 22.28 23.72
N HIS A 7 -2.25 23.29 23.38
CA HIS A 7 -3.36 23.17 22.43
C HIS A 7 -2.89 23.01 20.97
N GLN A 8 -1.80 23.67 20.56
CA GLN A 8 -1.23 23.47 19.22
C GLN A 8 -0.64 22.07 19.04
N LEU A 9 0.10 21.55 20.04
CA LEU A 9 0.61 20.17 20.01
C LEU A 9 -0.51 19.12 20.08
N SER A 10 -1.56 19.39 20.84
CA SER A 10 -2.72 18.51 20.96
C SER A 10 -3.52 18.44 19.64
N CYS A 11 -3.68 19.56 18.93
CA CYS A 11 -4.29 19.57 17.59
C CYS A 11 -3.44 18.84 16.54
N PHE A 12 -2.10 18.90 16.63
CA PHE A 12 -1.20 18.13 15.76
C PHE A 12 -1.28 16.61 16.01
N LEU A 13 -1.44 16.19 17.28
CA LEU A 13 -1.62 14.78 17.64
C LEU A 13 -3.03 14.27 17.31
N LEU A 14 -4.07 15.11 17.44
CA LEU A 14 -5.44 14.76 17.06
C LEU A 14 -5.62 14.59 15.54
N PHE A 15 -4.89 15.36 14.73
CA PHE A 15 -4.99 15.22 13.27
C PHE A 15 -4.40 13.89 12.78
N ALA A 16 -3.48 13.27 13.54
CA ALA A 16 -2.90 11.97 13.22
C ALA A 16 -3.82 10.77 13.55
N LEU A 17 -4.87 10.97 14.36
CA LEU A 17 -5.66 9.87 14.94
C LEU A 17 -6.90 9.45 14.14
N VAL A 18 -7.21 10.09 13.01
CA VAL A 18 -8.42 9.78 12.21
C VAL A 18 -8.08 9.28 10.79
N PHE A 19 -6.84 8.91 10.52
CA PHE A 19 -6.45 8.39 9.20
C PHE A 19 -6.82 6.91 9.04
N ARG A 20 -7.88 6.63 8.27
CA ARG A 20 -8.04 5.33 7.59
C ARG A 20 -7.07 5.32 6.40
N LEU A 21 -5.96 4.60 6.56
CA LEU A 21 -4.88 4.49 5.56
C LEU A 21 -5.26 3.50 4.45
N GLY A 22 -5.39 3.98 3.22
CA GLY A 22 -5.17 3.13 2.03
C GLY A 22 -3.67 2.96 1.82
N SER A 23 -3.21 1.79 1.41
CA SER A 23 -1.79 1.54 1.14
C SER A 23 -1.42 1.93 -0.30
N ALA A 24 -0.30 2.63 -0.47
CA ALA A 24 0.28 2.96 -1.78
C ALA A 24 1.01 1.78 -2.45
N ALA A 25 1.37 0.75 -1.67
CA ALA A 25 1.95 -0.50 -2.16
C ALA A 25 0.93 -1.65 -2.11
N GLU A 26 1.00 -2.57 -3.07
CA GLU A 26 0.07 -3.69 -3.14
C GLU A 26 0.37 -4.73 -2.04
N VAL A 27 -0.54 -4.90 -1.10
CA VAL A 27 -0.43 -5.92 -0.05
C VAL A 27 -0.54 -7.33 -0.65
N SER A 28 0.10 -8.33 -0.06
CA SER A 28 0.08 -9.72 -0.53
C SER A 28 -0.54 -10.69 0.47
N VAL A 29 -0.70 -10.24 1.72
CA VAL A 29 -1.28 -10.98 2.83
C VAL A 29 -2.36 -10.11 3.46
N TRP A 30 -3.58 -10.63 3.52
CA TRP A 30 -4.71 -9.96 4.15
C TRP A 30 -5.23 -10.78 5.32
N ASN A 31 -5.50 -10.11 6.44
CA ASN A 31 -6.21 -10.69 7.57
C ASN A 31 -7.55 -9.96 7.69
N VAL A 32 -8.65 -10.66 7.40
CA VAL A 32 -10.00 -10.09 7.44
C VAL A 32 -10.78 -10.81 8.54
N GLU A 33 -11.30 -10.05 9.49
CA GLU A 33 -12.21 -10.56 10.51
C GLU A 33 -13.63 -10.66 9.94
N ILE A 34 -14.25 -11.83 10.09
CA ILE A 34 -15.58 -12.17 9.55
C ILE A 34 -16.50 -12.48 10.73
N ASN A 35 -17.54 -11.66 10.91
CA ASN A 35 -18.45 -11.76 12.05
C ASN A 35 -19.86 -12.27 11.73
N SER A 36 -20.32 -12.22 10.46
CA SER A 36 -21.69 -12.65 10.14
C SER A 36 -21.80 -13.13 8.68
N THR A 37 -21.75 -12.21 7.70
CA THR A 37 -21.79 -12.51 6.25
C THR A 37 -20.95 -11.49 5.48
N GLN A 38 -19.71 -11.31 5.91
CA GLN A 38 -18.86 -10.28 5.30
C GLN A 38 -18.12 -10.87 4.10
N ASP A 39 -18.51 -10.38 2.94
CA ASP A 39 -17.82 -10.67 1.70
C ASP A 39 -16.57 -9.79 1.59
N ALA A 40 -15.50 -10.35 1.04
CA ALA A 40 -14.20 -9.69 0.97
C ALA A 40 -13.70 -9.60 -0.47
N VAL A 41 -13.20 -8.43 -0.84
CA VAL A 41 -12.64 -8.16 -2.16
C VAL A 41 -11.15 -7.86 -2.03
N PHE A 42 -10.34 -8.65 -2.72
CA PHE A 42 -8.89 -8.53 -2.76
C PHE A 42 -8.44 -8.15 -4.17
N ARG A 43 -7.46 -7.25 -4.25
CA ARG A 43 -6.93 -6.73 -5.52
C ARG A 43 -5.42 -6.80 -5.49
N LYS A 44 -4.83 -7.34 -6.54
CA LYS A 44 -3.38 -7.40 -6.70
C LYS A 44 -2.99 -7.64 -8.15
N THR A 45 -1.88 -7.09 -8.60
CA THR A 45 -1.23 -7.58 -9.82
C THR A 45 -0.41 -8.83 -9.49
N LEU A 46 -0.61 -9.90 -10.26
CA LEU A 46 0.02 -11.19 -10.02
C LEU A 46 0.86 -11.60 -11.21
N TYR A 47 1.97 -12.29 -10.92
CA TYR A 47 2.73 -13.02 -11.93
C TYR A 47 2.00 -14.32 -12.31
N ALA A 48 2.26 -14.81 -13.53
CA ALA A 48 1.89 -16.14 -13.95
C ALA A 48 2.39 -17.18 -12.93
N ASN A 49 1.57 -18.20 -12.70
CA ASN A 49 1.79 -19.27 -11.72
C ASN A 49 1.79 -18.83 -10.24
N THR A 50 1.25 -17.66 -9.92
CA THR A 50 1.03 -17.25 -8.53
C THR A 50 -0.12 -18.03 -7.90
N THR A 51 0.13 -18.66 -6.75
CA THR A 51 -0.87 -19.42 -6.00
C THR A 51 -1.53 -18.56 -4.93
N ILE A 52 -2.85 -18.65 -4.83
CA ILE A 52 -3.66 -17.98 -3.83
C ILE A 52 -4.01 -19.00 -2.74
N PHE A 53 -3.58 -18.71 -1.53
CA PHE A 53 -3.88 -19.49 -0.34
C PHE A 53 -4.95 -18.80 0.49
N MET A 54 -5.88 -19.59 1.02
CA MET A 54 -6.91 -19.12 1.94
C MET A 54 -6.86 -20.01 3.17
N LYS A 55 -6.67 -19.39 4.33
CA LYS A 55 -6.59 -20.06 5.63
C LYS A 55 -7.57 -19.38 6.56
N PHE A 56 -8.18 -20.15 7.45
CA PHE A 56 -9.09 -19.63 8.46
C PHE A 56 -8.46 -19.83 9.83
N GLN A 57 -8.57 -18.83 10.69
CA GLN A 57 -8.08 -18.84 12.06
C GLN A 57 -9.19 -18.33 12.97
N GLY A 58 -9.41 -18.98 14.10
CA GLY A 58 -10.47 -18.61 15.02
C GLY A 58 -10.38 -19.43 16.29
N ASP A 59 -11.14 -19.03 17.30
CA ASP A 59 -11.18 -19.77 18.55
C ASP A 59 -12.07 -21.00 18.42
N THR A 60 -11.47 -22.18 18.59
CA THR A 60 -12.20 -23.45 18.53
C THR A 60 -13.19 -23.62 19.69
N ALA A 61 -13.05 -22.85 20.77
CA ALA A 61 -13.92 -22.96 21.95
C ALA A 61 -15.27 -22.25 21.79
N SER A 62 -15.35 -21.21 20.94
CA SER A 62 -16.57 -20.44 20.67
C SER A 62 -17.38 -20.98 19.48
N CYS A 63 -16.96 -22.12 18.94
CA CYS A 63 -17.43 -22.71 17.69
C CYS A 63 -18.64 -23.63 17.95
N ASP A 64 -19.82 -23.24 17.45
CA ASP A 64 -21.03 -24.07 17.55
C ASP A 64 -20.97 -25.25 16.55
N LYS A 65 -21.47 -26.41 16.98
CA LYS A 65 -21.51 -27.65 16.19
C LYS A 65 -22.58 -27.62 15.09
N ASN A 66 -23.60 -26.77 15.25
CA ASN A 66 -24.69 -26.65 14.27
C ASN A 66 -24.40 -25.66 13.14
N LEU A 67 -23.22 -25.04 13.15
CA LEU A 67 -22.80 -24.04 12.18
C LEU A 67 -21.97 -24.68 11.05
N ALA A 68 -22.51 -24.62 9.84
CA ALA A 68 -21.83 -24.96 8.60
C ALA A 68 -21.52 -23.68 7.80
N PHE A 69 -20.55 -23.76 6.90
CA PHE A 69 -20.19 -22.62 6.03
C PHE A 69 -20.12 -23.05 4.58
N ASN A 70 -20.70 -22.25 3.70
CA ASN A 70 -20.45 -22.33 2.27
C ASN A 70 -19.59 -21.13 1.87
N ILE A 71 -18.37 -21.40 1.44
CA ILE A 71 -17.41 -20.37 1.03
C ILE A 71 -17.21 -20.50 -0.45
N SER A 72 -17.63 -19.48 -1.20
CA SER A 72 -17.42 -19.41 -2.65
C SER A 72 -16.45 -18.29 -2.98
N TRP A 73 -15.68 -18.47 -4.04
CA TRP A 73 -14.76 -17.46 -4.52
C TRP A 73 -14.81 -17.33 -6.03
N TYR A 74 -14.46 -16.14 -6.48
CA TYR A 74 -14.42 -15.77 -7.86
C TYR A 74 -13.12 -15.00 -8.11
N LEU A 75 -12.26 -15.56 -8.96
CA LEU A 75 -11.01 -14.97 -9.40
C LEU A 75 -11.18 -14.48 -10.84
N ARG A 76 -10.96 -13.19 -11.07
CA ARG A 76 -11.05 -12.57 -12.40
C ARG A 76 -9.75 -11.83 -12.71
N SER A 77 -9.20 -12.08 -13.88
CA SER A 77 -8.11 -11.27 -14.44
C SER A 77 -8.69 -10.30 -15.45
N SER A 78 -8.11 -9.11 -15.53
CA SER A 78 -8.36 -8.19 -16.63
C SER A 78 -7.05 -7.75 -17.27
N VAL A 79 -7.07 -7.40 -18.55
CA VAL A 79 -5.95 -6.68 -19.18
C VAL A 79 -5.89 -5.23 -18.69
N CYS A 80 -7.01 -4.67 -18.19
CA CYS A 80 -7.11 -3.29 -17.75
C CYS A 80 -6.89 -3.13 -16.24
N TYR A 81 -5.83 -2.42 -15.86
CA TYR A 81 -5.55 -2.08 -14.45
C TYR A 81 -6.70 -1.31 -13.78
N ASN A 82 -7.27 -0.33 -14.49
CA ASN A 82 -8.34 0.51 -13.95
C ASN A 82 -9.64 -0.26 -13.69
N GLU A 83 -9.90 -1.37 -14.40
CA GLU A 83 -11.07 -2.21 -14.12
C GLU A 83 -10.99 -2.81 -12.71
N VAL A 84 -9.82 -3.28 -12.31
CA VAL A 84 -9.62 -3.96 -11.02
C VAL A 84 -9.46 -2.95 -9.89
N PHE A 85 -8.59 -1.97 -10.06
CA PHE A 85 -8.18 -1.07 -8.97
C PHE A 85 -9.08 0.15 -8.77
N ASN A 86 -9.75 0.64 -9.82
CA ASN A 86 -10.62 1.82 -9.71
C ASN A 86 -12.10 1.45 -9.47
N THR A 87 -12.44 0.16 -9.48
CA THR A 87 -13.80 -0.28 -9.21
C THR A 87 -14.05 -0.38 -7.70
N PRO A 88 -15.05 0.33 -7.14
CA PRO A 88 -15.36 0.26 -5.71
C PRO A 88 -15.86 -1.13 -5.31
N ASP A 89 -15.63 -1.52 -4.05
CA ASP A 89 -15.95 -2.84 -3.49
C ASP A 89 -17.40 -3.28 -3.79
N ASN A 90 -18.38 -2.40 -3.60
CA ASN A 90 -19.79 -2.70 -3.87
C ASN A 90 -20.05 -3.09 -5.33
N LYS A 91 -19.36 -2.44 -6.27
CA LYS A 91 -19.50 -2.75 -7.71
C LYS A 91 -18.70 -3.98 -8.10
N ALA A 92 -17.52 -4.17 -7.51
CA ALA A 92 -16.72 -5.39 -7.67
C ALA A 92 -17.53 -6.61 -7.23
N MET A 93 -18.29 -6.48 -6.16
CA MET A 93 -19.12 -7.55 -5.63
C MET A 93 -20.23 -8.01 -6.58
N ASN A 94 -20.81 -7.08 -7.34
CA ASN A 94 -21.77 -7.41 -8.41
C ASN A 94 -21.12 -8.16 -9.58
N MET A 95 -19.78 -8.23 -9.65
CA MET A 95 -19.04 -9.01 -10.66
C MET A 95 -18.89 -10.48 -10.32
N PHE A 96 -19.26 -10.88 -9.11
CA PHE A 96 -19.26 -12.28 -8.73
C PHE A 96 -20.17 -13.08 -9.66
N ASP A 97 -19.64 -14.14 -10.27
CA ASP A 97 -20.28 -14.98 -11.30
C ASP A 97 -20.67 -14.26 -12.62
N MET A 98 -20.16 -13.04 -12.87
CA MET A 98 -20.30 -12.44 -14.20
C MET A 98 -19.35 -13.08 -15.20
N ASP A 99 -19.89 -13.61 -16.28
CA ASP A 99 -19.18 -14.28 -17.38
C ASP A 99 -18.81 -13.33 -18.53
N HIS A 100 -19.37 -12.12 -18.54
CA HIS A 100 -19.18 -11.14 -19.60
C HIS A 100 -18.17 -10.03 -19.27
N MET A 101 -17.56 -9.48 -20.32
CA MET A 101 -16.71 -8.30 -20.23
C MET A 101 -17.55 -7.05 -19.89
N LEU A 102 -17.03 -6.15 -19.06
CA LEU A 102 -17.71 -4.89 -18.75
C LEU A 102 -17.64 -3.88 -19.90
N LYS A 103 -16.61 -4.01 -20.75
CA LYS A 103 -16.38 -3.22 -21.96
C LYS A 103 -15.76 -4.10 -23.03
N GLU A 104 -15.96 -3.76 -24.30
CA GLU A 104 -15.52 -4.57 -25.44
C GLU A 104 -13.99 -4.77 -25.49
N ASP A 105 -13.19 -3.82 -24.99
CA ASP A 105 -11.73 -3.92 -24.95
C ASP A 105 -11.17 -4.54 -23.66
N TRP A 106 -12.03 -4.92 -22.72
CA TRP A 106 -11.65 -5.42 -21.40
C TRP A 106 -11.68 -6.95 -21.37
N SER A 107 -10.82 -7.54 -22.19
CA SER A 107 -10.62 -8.99 -22.21
C SER A 107 -9.96 -9.49 -20.92
N GLY A 108 -10.22 -10.75 -20.61
CA GLY A 108 -9.75 -11.38 -19.39
C GLY A 108 -10.28 -12.79 -19.27
N PHE A 109 -10.01 -13.40 -18.12
CA PHE A 109 -10.44 -14.74 -17.78
C PHE A 109 -11.02 -14.73 -16.37
N TYR A 110 -11.79 -15.75 -16.06
CA TYR A 110 -12.29 -15.98 -14.72
C TYR A 110 -12.23 -17.45 -14.34
N SER A 111 -12.18 -17.69 -13.03
CA SER A 111 -12.29 -19.00 -12.42
C SER A 111 -13.10 -18.84 -11.15
N HIS A 112 -14.03 -19.75 -10.91
CA HIS A 112 -14.83 -19.77 -9.69
C HIS A 112 -14.78 -21.14 -9.02
N GLY A 113 -15.03 -21.15 -7.73
CA GLY A 113 -15.10 -22.36 -6.94
C GLY A 113 -15.88 -22.14 -5.66
N TYR A 114 -16.26 -23.24 -5.02
CA TYR A 114 -16.99 -23.22 -3.77
C TYR A 114 -16.59 -24.42 -2.90
N MET A 115 -16.54 -24.20 -1.60
CA MET A 115 -16.22 -25.20 -0.61
C MET A 115 -17.25 -25.20 0.50
N TYR A 116 -17.78 -26.38 0.80
CA TYR A 116 -18.70 -26.59 1.89
C TYR A 116 -17.99 -27.17 3.11
N PHE A 117 -18.18 -26.53 4.26
CA PHE A 117 -17.67 -26.95 5.55
C PHE A 117 -18.84 -27.39 6.42
N GLU A 118 -18.90 -28.69 6.72
CA GLU A 118 -20.01 -29.26 7.48
C GLU A 118 -20.09 -28.75 8.93
N ASN A 119 -18.93 -28.46 9.53
CA ASN A 119 -18.81 -28.01 10.91
C ASN A 119 -17.80 -26.87 10.99
N CYS A 120 -18.01 -25.94 11.91
CA CYS A 120 -17.09 -24.82 12.16
C CYS A 120 -15.64 -25.29 12.51
N PHE A 121 -15.43 -26.40 13.24
CA PHE A 121 -14.06 -26.92 13.49
C PHE A 121 -13.33 -27.33 12.21
N SER A 122 -14.06 -27.80 11.21
CA SER A 122 -13.49 -28.26 9.95
C SER A 122 -12.93 -27.12 9.09
N LEU A 123 -13.32 -25.89 9.38
CA LEU A 123 -12.86 -24.66 8.74
C LEU A 123 -11.41 -24.34 9.10
N PHE A 124 -11.01 -24.59 10.34
CA PHE A 124 -9.66 -24.28 10.87
C PHE A 124 -8.61 -25.35 10.57
N LEU A 125 -9.03 -26.52 10.09
CA LEU A 125 -8.11 -27.60 9.76
C LEU A 125 -7.42 -27.33 8.41
N PRO A 126 -6.10 -27.53 8.32
CA PRO A 126 -5.40 -27.47 7.05
C PRO A 126 -5.91 -28.58 6.13
N LYS A 127 -6.47 -28.21 4.99
CA LYS A 127 -7.00 -29.14 4.00
C LYS A 127 -6.58 -28.73 2.59
N VAL A 128 -6.45 -29.73 1.73
CA VAL A 128 -6.40 -29.52 0.28
C VAL A 128 -7.85 -29.41 -0.17
N TYR A 129 -8.23 -28.26 -0.76
CA TYR A 129 -9.62 -27.97 -1.11
C TYR A 129 -10.10 -28.73 -2.35
N TYR A 130 -9.22 -28.94 -3.33
CA TYR A 130 -9.53 -29.69 -4.56
C TYR A 130 -8.43 -30.67 -4.92
N PRO A 131 -8.76 -31.77 -5.61
CA PRO A 131 -7.74 -32.66 -6.16
C PRO A 131 -6.91 -31.97 -7.26
N ASP A 132 -7.54 -31.10 -8.06
CA ASP A 132 -6.93 -30.32 -9.15
C ASP A 132 -7.52 -28.89 -9.13
N PHE A 133 -6.78 -27.89 -9.61
CA PHE A 133 -7.31 -26.51 -9.67
C PHE A 133 -8.49 -26.41 -10.64
N ASN A 134 -9.49 -25.59 -10.27
CA ASN A 134 -10.62 -25.29 -11.14
C ASN A 134 -10.13 -24.70 -12.48
N PRO A 135 -10.73 -25.13 -13.61
CA PRO A 135 -10.37 -24.60 -14.91
C PRO A 135 -10.82 -23.14 -15.02
N TYR A 136 -10.08 -22.35 -15.78
CA TYR A 136 -10.43 -20.96 -16.07
C TYR A 136 -11.01 -20.82 -17.48
N GLN A 137 -11.89 -19.84 -17.65
CA GLN A 137 -12.62 -19.57 -18.89
C GLN A 137 -12.42 -18.11 -19.32
N PRO A 138 -12.38 -17.83 -20.63
CA PRO A 138 -12.32 -16.46 -21.13
C PRO A 138 -13.63 -15.72 -20.83
N LEU A 139 -13.54 -14.44 -20.51
CA LEU A 139 -14.72 -13.57 -20.43
C LEU A 139 -15.34 -13.43 -21.82
N THR A 140 -16.67 -13.57 -21.90
CA THR A 140 -17.41 -13.46 -23.16
C THR A 140 -17.65 -12.00 -23.50
N SER A 141 -17.50 -11.63 -24.77
CA SER A 141 -17.91 -10.28 -25.21
C SER A 141 -19.44 -10.19 -25.13
N PRO A 142 -20.03 -9.05 -24.70
CA PRO A 142 -21.48 -8.88 -24.62
C PRO A 142 -22.23 -9.12 -25.96
N LYS A 143 -21.50 -9.19 -27.07
CA LYS A 143 -22.01 -9.32 -28.45
C LYS A 143 -21.67 -10.66 -29.13
N SER A 144 -20.95 -11.57 -28.48
CA SER A 144 -20.51 -12.84 -29.07
C SER A 144 -21.05 -14.05 -28.31
N ASP A 145 -21.17 -15.20 -28.98
CA ASP A 145 -21.51 -16.47 -28.33
C ASP A 145 -20.43 -16.88 -27.30
N PRO A 146 -20.82 -17.55 -26.19
CA PRO A 146 -19.89 -17.98 -25.15
C PRO A 146 -18.85 -18.95 -25.72
N SER A 147 -17.58 -18.64 -25.49
CA SER A 147 -16.48 -19.54 -25.84
C SER A 147 -16.40 -20.67 -24.81
N ASN A 148 -16.66 -21.90 -25.25
CA ASN A 148 -16.60 -23.11 -24.40
C ASN A 148 -15.16 -23.59 -24.10
N GLN A 149 -14.15 -22.73 -24.29
CA GLN A 149 -12.76 -23.14 -24.09
C GLN A 149 -12.37 -23.04 -22.60
N SER A 150 -12.48 -24.15 -21.89
CA SER A 150 -11.93 -24.31 -20.54
C SER A 150 -10.46 -24.74 -20.61
N LEU A 151 -9.57 -23.99 -19.96
CA LEU A 151 -8.16 -24.36 -19.85
C LEU A 151 -7.91 -25.02 -18.48
N ILE A 152 -7.23 -26.16 -18.52
CA ILE A 152 -6.97 -27.02 -17.36
C ILE A 152 -5.54 -26.79 -16.86
N TRP A 153 -5.38 -26.83 -15.54
CA TRP A 153 -4.09 -26.75 -14.88
C TRP A 153 -3.35 -28.09 -14.91
N PRO A 154 -2.05 -28.10 -15.25
CA PRO A 154 -1.22 -29.32 -15.17
C PRO A 154 -0.76 -29.64 -13.74
N ASP A 155 -0.76 -28.64 -12.84
CA ASP A 155 -0.21 -28.75 -11.49
C ASP A 155 -1.30 -29.03 -10.45
N LYS A 156 -0.95 -29.80 -9.41
CA LYS A 156 -1.85 -30.09 -8.28
C LYS A 156 -1.77 -28.98 -7.22
N PRO A 157 -2.89 -28.67 -6.53
CA PRO A 157 -2.92 -27.67 -5.48
C PRO A 157 -2.23 -28.14 -4.20
N ASP A 158 -1.48 -27.23 -3.58
CA ASP A 158 -0.94 -27.40 -2.24
C ASP A 158 -2.03 -27.26 -1.16
N ILE A 159 -1.66 -27.56 0.10
CA ILE A 159 -2.55 -27.36 1.26
C ILE A 159 -3.00 -25.89 1.33
N SER A 160 -4.30 -25.69 1.52
CA SER A 160 -4.94 -24.37 1.57
C SER A 160 -4.87 -23.54 0.27
N ALA A 161 -4.41 -24.12 -0.85
CA ALA A 161 -4.43 -23.45 -2.15
C ALA A 161 -5.83 -23.50 -2.77
N VAL A 162 -6.31 -22.35 -3.22
CA VAL A 162 -7.70 -22.18 -3.70
C VAL A 162 -7.74 -21.88 -5.20
N ALA A 163 -6.79 -21.07 -5.67
CA ALA A 163 -6.71 -20.68 -7.08
C ALA A 163 -5.26 -20.39 -7.48
N LYS A 164 -5.02 -20.35 -8.80
CA LYS A 164 -3.71 -20.05 -9.39
C LYS A 164 -3.88 -19.03 -10.53
N ALA A 165 -2.93 -18.10 -10.63
CA ALA A 165 -2.90 -17.06 -11.65
C ALA A 165 -2.35 -17.62 -12.98
N TRP A 166 -3.10 -17.47 -14.07
CA TRP A 166 -2.81 -17.99 -15.42
C TRP A 166 -1.87 -17.12 -16.25
N GLY A 167 -1.74 -15.84 -15.93
CA GLY A 167 -0.87 -14.90 -16.64
C GLY A 167 -0.52 -13.67 -15.82
N ASP A 168 0.44 -12.90 -16.32
CA ASP A 168 0.83 -11.61 -15.75
C ASP A 168 -0.28 -10.58 -16.00
N SER A 169 -1.06 -10.26 -14.96
CA SER A 169 -2.20 -9.33 -15.09
C SER A 169 -2.68 -8.81 -13.72
N PRO A 170 -3.47 -7.74 -13.67
CA PRO A 170 -4.26 -7.39 -12.49
C PRO A 170 -5.38 -8.41 -12.24
N TYR A 171 -5.48 -8.88 -11.00
CA TYR A 171 -6.49 -9.82 -10.53
C TYR A 171 -7.40 -9.20 -9.48
N LEU A 172 -8.68 -9.54 -9.61
CA LEU A 172 -9.74 -9.29 -8.65
C LEU A 172 -10.15 -10.65 -8.06
N PHE A 173 -9.97 -10.80 -6.74
CA PHE A 173 -10.35 -12.02 -6.02
C PHE A 173 -11.45 -11.68 -5.03
N ILE A 174 -12.63 -12.25 -5.23
CA ILE A 174 -13.82 -12.00 -4.40
C ILE A 174 -14.12 -13.28 -3.64
N VAL A 175 -14.32 -13.18 -2.34
CA VAL A 175 -14.73 -14.30 -1.49
C VAL A 175 -16.07 -13.98 -0.86
N LYS A 176 -17.01 -14.90 -1.03
CA LYS A 176 -18.34 -14.90 -0.43
C LYS A 176 -18.39 -15.93 0.69
N VAL A 177 -18.86 -15.52 1.86
CA VAL A 177 -18.99 -16.40 3.02
C VAL A 177 -20.43 -16.44 3.47
N GLN A 178 -21.05 -17.60 3.26
CA GLN A 178 -22.45 -17.85 3.61
C GLN A 178 -22.52 -18.86 4.78
N PRO A 179 -22.94 -18.43 5.98
CA PRO A 179 -23.19 -19.31 7.10
C PRO A 179 -24.50 -20.08 6.89
N ILE A 180 -24.52 -21.35 7.29
CA ILE A 180 -25.69 -22.23 7.19
C ILE A 180 -25.90 -22.86 8.56
N PHE A 181 -27.02 -22.56 9.21
CA PHE A 181 -27.40 -23.19 10.47
C PHE A 181 -28.22 -24.45 10.21
N ARG A 182 -27.77 -25.58 10.78
CA ARG A 182 -28.54 -26.83 10.74
C ARG A 182 -29.54 -26.86 11.89
N GLY A 183 -30.83 -26.59 11.61
CA GLY A 183 -31.92 -26.89 12.55
C GLY A 183 -33.02 -25.84 12.75
N VAL A 184 -33.05 -24.72 12.01
CA VAL A 184 -34.16 -23.75 12.06
C VAL A 184 -34.44 -23.29 10.62
N ASP A 185 -35.67 -23.51 10.13
CA ASP A 185 -36.13 -23.15 8.77
C ASP A 185 -36.40 -21.63 8.60
N ASP A 186 -36.02 -20.80 9.58
CA ASP A 186 -36.26 -19.35 9.55
C ASP A 186 -34.96 -18.60 9.19
N GLU A 187 -34.85 -18.19 7.92
CA GLU A 187 -33.73 -17.42 7.37
C GLU A 187 -33.51 -16.04 8.05
N GLU A 188 -34.53 -15.51 8.76
CA GLU A 188 -34.50 -14.16 9.34
C GLU A 188 -33.68 -14.02 10.64
N ASN A 189 -33.39 -15.10 11.38
CA ASN A 189 -32.64 -15.04 12.65
C ASN A 189 -31.13 -15.37 12.52
N VAL A 190 -30.64 -15.69 11.32
CA VAL A 190 -29.26 -16.17 11.07
C VAL A 190 -28.20 -15.08 11.32
N ALA A 191 -28.52 -13.83 10.99
CA ALA A 191 -27.57 -12.71 11.10
C ALA A 191 -27.37 -12.22 12.56
N GLU A 192 -28.40 -12.32 13.41
CA GLU A 192 -28.36 -11.89 14.82
C GLU A 192 -27.71 -12.93 15.74
N GLN A 193 -27.55 -14.18 15.29
CA GLN A 193 -27.03 -15.29 16.11
C GLN A 193 -25.55 -15.62 15.85
N LEU A 194 -24.91 -14.98 14.88
CA LEU A 194 -23.48 -15.09 14.62
C LEU A 194 -22.69 -14.16 15.55
N ASN A 195 -22.57 -14.55 16.82
CA ASN A 195 -21.60 -13.96 17.75
C ASN A 195 -20.18 -14.53 17.56
N PHE A 196 -19.94 -15.21 16.43
CA PHE A 196 -18.70 -15.92 16.17
C PHE A 196 -17.86 -15.18 15.14
N ALA A 197 -16.79 -14.55 15.62
CA ALA A 197 -15.78 -13.91 14.80
C ALA A 197 -14.66 -14.90 14.46
N PHE A 198 -14.30 -15.01 13.19
CA PHE A 198 -13.08 -15.70 12.77
C PHE A 198 -12.30 -14.87 11.76
N THR A 199 -10.99 -15.06 11.71
CA THR A 199 -10.10 -14.36 10.78
C THR A 199 -9.83 -15.21 9.55
N MET A 200 -10.21 -14.71 8.38
CA MET A 200 -9.79 -15.25 7.09
C MET A 200 -8.47 -14.60 6.68
N LYS A 201 -7.44 -15.43 6.52
CA LYS A 201 -6.13 -15.06 6.02
C LYS A 201 -5.97 -15.46 4.56
N VAL A 202 -5.86 -14.47 3.68
CA VAL A 202 -5.59 -14.68 2.25
C VAL A 202 -4.14 -14.34 1.96
N GLU A 203 -3.40 -15.24 1.33
CA GLU A 203 -1.99 -15.06 0.98
C GLU A 203 -1.80 -15.33 -0.51
N MET A 204 -1.32 -14.35 -1.26
CA MET A 204 -0.98 -14.52 -2.69
C MET A 204 0.53 -14.67 -2.82
N LYS A 205 1.00 -15.88 -3.10
CA LYS A 205 2.43 -16.20 -3.20
C LYS A 205 2.80 -16.63 -4.62
N GLY A 206 3.64 -15.82 -5.26
CA GLY A 206 4.16 -16.04 -6.59
C GLY A 206 5.53 -16.75 -6.62
N PRO A 207 6.11 -16.89 -7.82
CA PRO A 207 7.48 -17.38 -8.01
C PRO A 207 8.53 -16.51 -7.30
N HIS A 208 8.25 -15.21 -7.16
CA HIS A 208 9.10 -14.22 -6.51
C HIS A 208 8.61 -13.89 -5.08
N ASP A 209 8.22 -14.93 -4.33
CA ASP A 209 7.60 -14.83 -3.00
C ASP A 209 6.32 -13.98 -3.03
N TYR A 210 6.23 -12.95 -2.20
CA TYR A 210 5.05 -12.07 -2.12
C TYR A 210 5.14 -10.85 -3.03
N SER A 211 6.12 -10.79 -3.94
CA SER A 211 6.32 -9.59 -4.76
C SER A 211 5.33 -9.48 -5.92
N SER A 212 4.79 -8.27 -6.10
CA SER A 212 3.91 -7.91 -7.21
C SER A 212 4.71 -7.43 -8.43
N PRO A 213 4.22 -7.64 -9.67
CA PRO A 213 4.79 -7.07 -10.89
C PRO A 213 4.98 -5.55 -10.85
N ALA A 214 4.13 -4.82 -10.13
CA ALA A 214 4.24 -3.36 -9.99
C ALA A 214 5.40 -2.94 -9.06
N ASP A 215 5.66 -3.71 -8.00
CA ASP A 215 6.65 -3.37 -6.97
C ASP A 215 8.08 -3.81 -7.33
N TRP A 216 8.21 -4.88 -8.13
CA TRP A 216 9.51 -5.46 -8.50
C TRP A 216 10.49 -4.48 -9.18
N PRO A 217 10.12 -3.72 -10.24
CA PRO A 217 11.04 -2.77 -10.86
C PRO A 217 11.36 -1.59 -9.92
N LEU A 218 10.42 -1.23 -9.05
CA LEU A 218 10.59 -0.13 -8.10
C LEU A 218 11.62 -0.48 -7.02
N MET A 219 11.62 -1.73 -6.53
CA MET A 219 12.64 -2.25 -5.62
C MET A 219 14.04 -2.16 -6.26
N MET A 220 14.20 -2.53 -7.53
CA MET A 220 15.49 -2.40 -8.24
C MET A 220 15.93 -0.94 -8.38
N PHE A 221 14.99 -0.05 -8.72
CA PHE A 221 15.26 1.37 -8.84
C PHE A 221 15.78 1.96 -7.52
N PHE A 222 15.13 1.67 -6.40
CA PHE A 222 15.57 2.16 -5.09
C PHE A 222 16.94 1.61 -4.68
N MET A 223 17.24 0.35 -4.99
CA MET A 223 18.56 -0.25 -4.76
C MET A 223 19.65 0.47 -5.56
N LEU A 224 19.44 0.67 -6.87
CA LEU A 224 20.40 1.36 -7.74
C LEU A 224 20.62 2.81 -7.30
N MET A 225 19.54 3.52 -6.96
CA MET A 225 19.63 4.86 -6.41
C MET A 225 20.41 4.88 -5.09
N CYS A 226 20.19 3.92 -4.19
CA CYS A 226 20.96 3.82 -2.95
C CYS A 226 22.46 3.70 -3.23
N ILE A 227 22.88 2.85 -4.17
CA ILE A 227 24.29 2.69 -4.57
C ILE A 227 24.86 4.01 -5.10
N VAL A 228 24.13 4.71 -5.99
CA VAL A 228 24.55 6.01 -6.53
C VAL A 228 24.74 7.05 -5.42
N TYR A 229 23.82 7.10 -4.45
CA TYR A 229 23.93 8.01 -3.31
C TYR A 229 25.09 7.65 -2.37
N VAL A 230 25.39 6.37 -2.18
CA VAL A 230 26.57 5.92 -1.40
C VAL A 230 27.86 6.36 -2.08
N LEU A 231 27.95 6.23 -3.41
CA LEU A 231 29.11 6.71 -4.17
C LEU A 231 29.27 8.23 -4.07
N PHE A 232 28.18 8.99 -4.19
CA PHE A 232 28.23 10.44 -4.00
C PHE A 232 28.59 10.84 -2.57
N GLY A 233 28.07 10.13 -1.57
CA GLY A 233 28.42 10.33 -0.17
C GLY A 233 29.90 10.04 0.11
N ALA A 234 30.43 8.94 -0.41
CA ALA A 234 31.84 8.58 -0.28
C ALA A 234 32.76 9.59 -0.96
N LEU A 235 32.44 10.00 -2.19
CA LEU A 235 33.19 11.03 -2.92
C LEU A 235 33.17 12.36 -2.18
N TRP A 236 32.00 12.75 -1.65
CA TRP A 236 31.83 13.97 -0.86
C TRP A 236 32.65 13.93 0.43
N LEU A 237 32.56 12.82 1.19
CA LEU A 237 33.34 12.63 2.41
C LEU A 237 34.85 12.62 2.14
N PHE A 238 35.28 12.03 1.03
CA PHE A 238 36.69 12.05 0.60
C PHE A 238 37.19 13.48 0.37
N TRP A 239 36.41 14.32 -0.35
CA TRP A 239 36.76 15.73 -0.52
C TRP A 239 36.72 16.50 0.81
N CYS A 240 35.73 16.27 1.67
CA CYS A 240 35.70 16.91 2.98
C CYS A 240 36.90 16.53 3.86
N ALA A 241 37.40 15.31 3.76
CA ALA A 241 38.60 14.86 4.48
C ALA A 241 39.89 15.51 3.92
N CYS A 242 40.00 15.64 2.59
CA CYS A 242 41.16 16.28 1.96
C CYS A 242 41.24 17.78 2.29
N TYR A 243 40.09 18.46 2.33
CA TYR A 243 39.98 19.91 2.58
C TYR A 243 39.53 20.25 4.01
N TRP A 244 39.79 19.37 4.98
CA TRP A 244 39.24 19.50 6.35
C TRP A 244 39.60 20.81 7.07
N ARG A 245 40.67 21.49 6.65
CA ARG A 245 41.08 22.79 7.20
C ARG A 245 40.22 23.97 6.73
N ASP A 246 39.57 23.87 5.58
CA ASP A 246 38.86 24.96 4.91
C ASP A 246 37.35 24.70 4.78
N LEU A 247 36.78 23.87 5.67
CA LEU A 247 35.37 23.47 5.59
C LEU A 247 34.41 24.63 5.93
N LEU A 248 33.71 25.13 4.91
CA LEU A 248 32.62 26.08 5.08
C LEU A 248 31.39 25.41 5.70
N ARG A 249 30.62 26.16 6.52
CA ARG A 249 29.38 25.64 7.15
C ARG A 249 28.40 25.05 6.13
N ILE A 250 28.33 25.60 4.93
CA ILE A 250 27.46 25.10 3.84
C ILE A 250 27.82 23.67 3.45
N GLN A 251 29.09 23.29 3.48
CA GLN A 251 29.52 21.93 3.11
C GLN A 251 28.95 20.88 4.07
N PHE A 252 28.84 21.19 5.37
CA PHE A 252 28.16 20.32 6.34
C PHE A 252 26.66 20.19 6.05
N TRP A 253 26.00 21.27 5.63
CA TRP A 253 24.59 21.22 5.22
C TRP A 253 24.39 20.36 3.97
N ILE A 254 25.27 20.47 2.98
CA ILE A 254 25.22 19.63 1.77
C ILE A 254 25.44 18.16 2.15
N GLY A 255 26.45 17.87 2.96
CA GLY A 255 26.71 16.52 3.46
C GLY A 255 25.53 15.92 4.23
N ALA A 256 24.87 16.72 5.09
CA ALA A 256 23.67 16.30 5.81
C ALA A 256 22.52 15.94 4.86
N VAL A 257 22.29 16.72 3.80
CA VAL A 257 21.25 16.42 2.79
C VAL A 257 21.58 15.14 2.01
N ILE A 258 22.87 14.89 1.68
CA ILE A 258 23.29 13.65 1.02
C ILE A 258 23.07 12.44 1.93
N ILE A 259 23.47 12.53 3.21
CA ILE A 259 23.25 11.46 4.20
C ILE A 259 21.75 11.19 4.39
N LEU A 260 20.94 12.23 4.47
CA LEU A 260 19.49 12.07 4.58
C LEU A 260 18.89 11.43 3.31
N GLY A 261 19.43 11.72 2.14
CA GLY A 261 19.08 11.03 0.89
C GLY A 261 19.47 9.55 0.88
N MET A 262 20.65 9.20 1.40
CA MET A 262 21.05 7.80 1.58
C MET A 262 20.08 7.07 2.51
N LEU A 263 19.75 7.67 3.66
CA LEU A 263 18.82 7.12 4.64
C LEU A 263 17.43 6.92 4.05
N GLU A 264 16.90 7.92 3.32
CA GLU A 264 15.61 7.82 2.63
C GLU A 264 15.55 6.60 1.70
N LYS A 265 16.54 6.43 0.81
CA LYS A 265 16.56 5.31 -0.14
C LYS A 265 16.74 3.96 0.55
N ALA A 266 17.50 3.91 1.64
CA ALA A 266 17.65 2.70 2.44
C ALA A 266 16.33 2.28 3.11
N VAL A 267 15.57 3.24 3.65
CA VAL A 267 14.26 2.95 4.26
C VAL A 267 13.25 2.50 3.20
N PHE A 268 13.17 3.16 2.03
CA PHE A 268 12.30 2.66 0.95
C PHE A 268 12.68 1.25 0.51
N TYR A 269 13.98 0.96 0.35
CA TYR A 269 14.44 -0.38 0.01
C TYR A 269 14.05 -1.43 1.08
N SER A 270 14.23 -1.10 2.37
CA SER A 270 13.85 -2.03 3.45
C SER A 270 12.36 -2.34 3.48
N GLU A 271 11.50 -1.37 3.13
CA GLU A 271 10.06 -1.58 3.04
C GLU A 271 9.71 -2.58 1.92
N TYR A 272 10.20 -2.34 0.70
CA TYR A 272 9.95 -3.27 -0.42
C TYR A 272 10.53 -4.66 -0.16
N GLN A 273 11.67 -4.73 0.53
CA GLN A 273 12.24 -6.00 0.96
C GLN A 273 11.36 -6.70 2.01
N SER A 274 10.82 -5.95 2.98
CA SER A 274 9.90 -6.50 3.99
C SER A 274 8.61 -7.03 3.35
N ILE A 275 8.04 -6.29 2.39
CA ILE A 275 6.85 -6.72 1.63
C ILE A 275 7.14 -8.03 0.88
N ARG A 276 8.32 -8.16 0.26
CA ARG A 276 8.70 -9.39 -0.45
C ARG A 276 8.76 -10.61 0.47
N TYR A 277 9.31 -10.48 1.68
CA TYR A 277 9.51 -11.62 2.59
C TYR A 277 8.31 -11.94 3.48
N LYS A 278 7.63 -10.91 4.00
CA LYS A 278 6.51 -11.07 4.94
C LYS A 278 5.15 -10.98 4.27
N GLY A 279 5.06 -10.35 3.10
CA GLY A 279 3.81 -10.12 2.37
C GLY A 279 2.89 -9.08 2.99
N ASP A 280 3.32 -8.42 4.06
CA ASP A 280 2.58 -7.40 4.82
C ASP A 280 3.40 -6.12 4.96
N TYR A 281 2.71 -4.98 5.10
CA TYR A 281 3.30 -3.66 5.17
C TYR A 281 3.44 -3.21 6.62
N VAL A 282 4.63 -2.73 7.00
CA VAL A 282 4.81 -2.09 8.31
C VAL A 282 4.41 -0.63 8.16
N GLN A 283 3.15 -0.33 8.46
CA GLN A 283 2.57 1.01 8.28
C GLN A 283 3.45 2.14 8.85
N GLY A 284 4.03 1.93 10.04
CA GLY A 284 4.88 2.92 10.69
C GLY A 284 6.17 3.24 9.90
N ALA A 285 6.71 2.26 9.17
CA ALA A 285 7.95 2.44 8.43
C ALA A 285 7.72 3.18 7.09
N VAL A 286 6.57 2.99 6.43
CA VAL A 286 6.15 3.83 5.28
C VAL A 286 5.96 5.29 5.69
N ILE A 287 5.28 5.55 6.81
CA ILE A 287 5.09 6.91 7.34
C ILE A 287 6.44 7.55 7.66
N PHE A 288 7.35 6.79 8.28
CA PHE A 288 8.69 7.25 8.60
C PHE A 288 9.50 7.56 7.32
N ALA A 289 9.41 6.72 6.29
CA ALA A 289 10.07 6.93 4.99
C ALA A 289 9.61 8.24 4.34
N GLU A 290 8.31 8.52 4.36
CA GLU A 290 7.77 9.77 3.82
C GLU A 290 8.14 10.98 4.67
N LEU A 291 8.20 10.86 5.99
CA LEU A 291 8.66 11.95 6.85
C LEU A 291 10.13 12.30 6.57
N LEU A 292 10.98 11.29 6.34
CA LEU A 292 12.37 11.49 5.92
C LEU A 292 12.45 12.16 4.54
N SER A 293 11.62 11.74 3.59
CA SER A 293 11.50 12.35 2.26
C SER A 293 11.07 13.81 2.35
N ALA A 294 10.07 14.13 3.17
CA ALA A 294 9.63 15.50 3.45
C ALA A 294 10.75 16.34 4.09
N LEU A 295 11.43 15.79 5.11
CA LEU A 295 12.55 16.46 5.77
C LEU A 295 13.68 16.78 4.79
N LYS A 296 14.06 15.83 3.92
CA LYS A 296 15.08 16.04 2.89
C LYS A 296 14.67 17.13 1.91
N ARG A 297 13.42 17.11 1.42
CA ARG A 297 12.91 18.15 0.52
C ARG A 297 12.97 19.53 1.16
N SER A 298 12.55 19.66 2.42
CA SER A 298 12.59 20.94 3.15
C SER A 298 14.02 21.42 3.39
N LEU A 299 14.92 20.54 3.82
CA LEU A 299 16.34 20.88 4.01
C LEU A 299 17.01 21.30 2.70
N ALA A 300 16.73 20.61 1.59
CA ALA A 300 17.25 20.97 0.28
C ALA A 300 16.79 22.37 -0.16
N ARG A 301 15.51 22.71 0.04
CA ARG A 301 14.97 24.05 -0.29
C ARG A 301 15.59 25.15 0.58
N ILE A 302 15.72 24.91 1.88
CA ILE A 302 16.40 25.84 2.82
C ILE A 302 17.87 26.03 2.41
N LEU A 303 18.55 24.96 2.00
CA LEU A 303 19.94 25.02 1.55
C LEU A 303 20.09 25.91 0.30
N VAL A 304 19.22 25.73 -0.70
CA VAL A 304 19.19 26.61 -1.89
C VAL A 304 18.96 28.06 -1.47
N LEU A 305 18.02 28.31 -0.55
CA LEU A 305 17.74 29.65 -0.04
C LEU A 305 18.96 30.29 0.66
N ILE A 306 19.68 29.52 1.50
CA ILE A 306 20.93 29.98 2.15
C ILE A 306 21.97 30.39 1.10
N VAL A 307 22.12 29.58 0.04
CA VAL A 307 23.06 29.83 -1.05
C VAL A 307 22.65 31.07 -1.86
N SER A 308 21.36 31.21 -2.19
CA SER A 308 20.83 32.36 -2.93
C SER A 308 21.00 33.69 -2.20
N LEU A 309 20.90 33.69 -0.86
CA LEU A 309 21.19 34.88 -0.04
C LEU A 309 22.69 35.17 0.13
N GLY A 310 23.57 34.35 -0.48
CA GLY A 310 25.02 34.51 -0.42
C GLY A 310 25.61 34.21 0.96
N TYR A 311 24.86 33.53 1.84
CA TYR A 311 25.35 33.20 3.18
C TYR A 311 26.46 32.16 3.12
N GLY A 312 27.52 32.41 3.88
CA GLY A 312 28.72 31.57 3.92
C GLY A 312 29.79 31.95 2.90
N ILE A 313 29.45 32.62 1.79
CA ILE A 313 30.43 33.16 0.82
C ILE A 313 30.57 34.68 0.98
N VAL A 314 29.46 35.42 0.95
CA VAL A 314 29.46 36.91 0.91
C VAL A 314 29.21 37.53 2.29
N LYS A 315 28.40 36.87 3.15
CA LYS A 315 28.14 37.33 4.53
C LYS A 315 28.51 36.23 5.54
N PRO A 316 29.47 36.47 6.45
CA PRO A 316 30.04 35.42 7.31
C PRO A 316 29.16 35.03 8.51
N ARG A 317 28.11 35.80 8.85
CA ARG A 317 27.26 35.56 10.03
C ARG A 317 25.80 35.89 9.72
N LEU A 318 24.89 34.93 9.94
CA LEU A 318 23.46 35.22 9.96
C LEU A 318 23.16 35.90 11.31
N GLY A 319 22.74 37.17 11.28
CA GLY A 319 22.21 37.89 12.43
C GLY A 319 20.77 37.50 12.73
N THR A 320 19.87 38.47 12.86
CA THR A 320 18.43 38.27 13.12
C THR A 320 17.66 37.51 12.03
N SER A 321 18.24 37.33 10.84
CA SER A 321 17.62 36.60 9.72
C SER A 321 17.57 35.08 9.88
N VAL A 322 18.37 34.46 10.80
CA VAL A 322 18.31 33.01 11.06
C VAL A 322 16.90 32.59 11.46
N HIS A 323 16.28 33.31 12.40
CA HIS A 323 14.97 32.94 12.94
C HIS A 323 13.89 32.97 11.85
N ARG A 324 13.98 33.90 10.91
CA ARG A 324 13.06 33.96 9.77
C ARG A 324 13.26 32.76 8.83
N LEU A 325 14.50 32.38 8.57
CA LEU A 325 14.82 31.21 7.75
C LEU A 325 14.34 29.91 8.41
N VAL A 326 14.54 29.77 9.73
CA VAL A 326 14.06 28.63 10.50
C VAL A 326 12.53 28.57 10.47
N ALA A 327 11.84 29.70 10.62
CA ALA A 327 10.38 29.75 10.52
C ALA A 327 9.86 29.31 9.15
N VAL A 328 10.49 29.80 8.06
CA VAL A 328 10.18 29.36 6.69
C VAL A 328 10.45 27.86 6.51
N GLY A 329 11.58 27.37 7.04
CA GLY A 329 11.95 25.97 6.97
C GLY A 329 10.98 25.03 7.71
N LEU A 330 10.55 25.43 8.91
CA LEU A 330 9.52 24.71 9.66
C LEU A 330 8.19 24.69 8.91
N LEU A 331 7.81 25.83 8.33
CA LEU A 331 6.57 25.93 7.56
C LEU A 331 6.62 25.01 6.31
N TYR A 332 7.75 24.97 5.59
CA TYR A 332 7.95 23.99 4.51
C TYR A 332 7.86 22.55 4.98
N LEU A 333 8.47 22.22 6.12
CA LEU A 333 8.44 20.87 6.69
C LEU A 333 7.00 20.44 6.99
N LEU A 334 6.21 21.31 7.60
CA LEU A 334 4.81 21.04 7.94
C LEU A 334 3.96 20.77 6.69
N PHE A 335 4.00 21.65 5.69
CA PHE A 335 3.23 21.45 4.46
C PHE A 335 3.72 20.23 3.67
N SER A 336 5.03 20.01 3.60
CA SER A 336 5.61 18.84 2.91
C SER A 336 5.30 17.52 3.64
N SER A 337 5.22 17.50 4.97
CA SER A 337 4.85 16.30 5.73
C SER A 337 3.37 15.96 5.56
N VAL A 338 2.49 16.97 5.57
CA VAL A 338 1.05 16.77 5.33
C VAL A 338 0.83 16.23 3.91
N GLU A 339 1.48 16.82 2.91
CA GLU A 339 1.43 16.35 1.53
C GLU A 339 1.91 14.88 1.39
N GLY A 340 3.04 14.54 2.04
CA GLY A 340 3.61 13.18 2.02
C GLY A 340 2.69 12.14 2.67
N VAL A 341 2.14 12.43 3.86
CA VAL A 341 1.24 11.52 4.57
C VAL A 341 -0.07 11.33 3.81
N LEU A 342 -0.64 12.41 3.24
CA LEU A 342 -1.85 12.32 2.43
C LEU A 342 -1.66 11.46 1.19
N ARG A 343 -0.48 11.55 0.56
CA ARG A 343 -0.13 10.73 -0.60
C ARG A 343 -0.11 9.24 -0.27
N VAL A 344 0.44 8.87 0.88
CA VAL A 344 0.43 7.47 1.33
C VAL A 344 -0.98 7.01 1.65
N THR A 345 -1.75 7.86 2.33
CA THR A 345 -3.05 7.51 2.91
C THR A 345 -4.17 7.36 1.88
N GLY A 346 -4.11 8.07 0.76
CA GLY A 346 -5.09 7.97 -0.34
C GLY A 346 -6.55 8.38 -0.02
N GLY A 347 -6.92 8.55 1.25
CA GLY A 347 -8.32 8.71 1.70
C GLY A 347 -9.00 10.07 1.41
N PHE A 348 -8.24 11.12 1.08
CA PHE A 348 -8.79 12.46 0.80
C PHE A 348 -8.18 13.06 -0.46
N TYR A 349 -8.47 12.44 -1.61
CA TYR A 349 -7.79 12.66 -2.89
C TYR A 349 -8.04 14.02 -3.58
N GLY A 350 -8.70 14.98 -2.94
CA GLY A 350 -9.04 16.26 -3.57
C GLY A 350 -8.54 17.46 -2.80
N THR A 351 -9.38 17.96 -1.91
CA THR A 351 -9.25 19.31 -1.36
C THR A 351 -8.02 19.47 -0.48
N VAL A 352 -7.72 18.53 0.42
CA VAL A 352 -6.62 18.69 1.38
C VAL A 352 -5.26 18.58 0.71
N ALA A 353 -5.08 17.62 -0.19
CA ALA A 353 -3.86 17.49 -0.98
C ALA A 353 -3.64 18.72 -1.88
N LEU A 354 -4.71 19.22 -2.49
CA LEU A 354 -4.66 20.43 -3.31
C LEU A 354 -4.31 21.67 -2.46
N VAL A 355 -4.89 21.82 -1.26
CA VAL A 355 -4.55 22.89 -0.32
C VAL A 355 -3.08 22.81 0.13
N ALA A 356 -2.56 21.61 0.43
CA ALA A 356 -1.17 21.43 0.79
C ALA A 356 -0.22 21.84 -0.35
N ASN A 357 -0.53 21.43 -1.59
CA ASN A 357 0.23 21.79 -2.79
C ASN A 357 0.16 23.30 -3.09
N LEU A 358 -1.03 23.91 -2.99
CA LEU A 358 -1.20 25.36 -3.10
C LEU A 358 -0.38 26.10 -2.04
N GLY A 359 -0.42 25.62 -0.80
CA GLY A 359 0.38 26.14 0.30
C GLY A 359 1.87 26.14 -0.03
N LEU A 360 2.42 25.00 -0.48
CA LEU A 360 3.82 24.88 -0.90
C LEU A 360 4.18 25.87 -2.02
N SER A 361 3.34 25.98 -3.05
CA SER A 361 3.52 26.91 -4.16
C SER A 361 3.52 28.39 -3.72
N LEU A 362 2.62 28.76 -2.80
CA LEU A 362 2.56 30.12 -2.25
C LEU A 362 3.82 30.45 -1.45
N ILE A 363 4.33 29.50 -0.66
CA ILE A 363 5.57 29.70 0.10
C ILE A 363 6.74 29.90 -0.86
N ASP A 364 6.87 29.06 -1.89
CA ASP A 364 7.91 29.19 -2.92
C ASP A 364 7.84 30.58 -3.59
N SER A 365 6.64 31.06 -3.92
CA SER A 365 6.43 32.39 -4.51
C SER A 365 6.83 33.52 -3.56
N CYS A 366 6.44 33.45 -2.28
CA CYS A 366 6.80 34.43 -1.26
C CYS A 366 8.32 34.49 -1.01
N VAL A 367 8.99 33.34 -1.01
CA VAL A 367 10.44 33.24 -0.83
C VAL A 367 11.17 33.87 -2.02
N MET A 368 10.75 33.57 -3.25
CA MET A 368 11.35 34.17 -4.45
C MET A 368 11.20 35.69 -4.45
N TRP A 369 10.03 36.20 -4.06
CA TRP A 369 9.79 37.62 -3.92
C TRP A 369 10.69 38.27 -2.86
N TRP A 370 10.84 37.63 -1.69
CA TRP A 370 11.75 38.10 -0.65
C TRP A 370 13.21 38.15 -1.13
N ILE A 371 13.70 37.10 -1.80
CA ILE A 371 15.06 37.10 -2.36
C ILE A 371 15.26 38.24 -3.35
N SER A 372 14.24 38.60 -4.13
CA SER A 372 14.34 39.67 -5.15
C SER A 372 14.40 41.08 -4.54
N PHE A 373 13.90 41.25 -3.32
CA PHE A 373 13.87 42.52 -2.60
C PHE A 373 15.02 42.69 -1.58
N THR A 374 15.85 41.66 -1.39
CA THR A 374 17.00 41.66 -0.47
C THR A 374 18.30 41.84 -1.24
#